data_AF-A0A534JLI3-F1
#
_entry.id   AF-A0A534JLI3-F1
#
_cell.length_a   1.000
_cell.length_b   1.000
_cell.length_c   1.000
_cell.angle_alpha   90.00
_cell.angle_beta   90.00
_cell.angle_gamma   90.00
#
_symmetry.space_group_name_H-M   'P 1'
#
loop_
_entity.id
_entity.type
_entity.pdbx_description
1 polymer ?
#
loop_
_entity_poly.entity_id
_entity_poly.type
_entity_poly.pdbx_seq_one_letter_code
_entity_poly.pdbx_strand_id
1 'polypeptide(L)'
;MEDLSGFAAAHPEFSDPKTIRVPGYGQLPPLEGARPFDLTSENLTAYHIEAAKDPNALPAMLKLGPEAVAFYVSFRLAPERWGVYIREGGLRALKEEYHRIIWRDLGKYADKNVDDVADKVETTLVLDYLLAHNRVHFIVDRWAAEQESADGQARYAAYQAAWYASPPKPAMVPEDVGNLEEALANMDAFRQYINPSYAEGVAKLVEGRLDERNVNEWKAFFIGGRFAVEMANVFSRQPPGWKDFARFLNRKTSVGATNYVRIQYSYNPELLERGQKELSQRLGASKESPNLFKTEVPDFPNVYIL
;
A
#
# COMPACT_ATOMS: atom_id res chain seq x y z
N MET A 1 -20.93 3.67 -3.85
CA MET A 1 -20.00 2.76 -4.55
C MET A 1 -20.23 2.94 -6.02
N GLU A 2 -19.20 3.37 -6.73
CA GLU A 2 -19.19 3.50 -8.18
C GLU A 2 -19.36 2.11 -8.83
N ASP A 3 -20.26 2.00 -9.82
CA ASP A 3 -20.47 0.76 -10.57
C ASP A 3 -19.70 0.81 -11.90
N LEU A 4 -18.59 0.06 -11.95
CA LEU A 4 -17.71 -0.05 -13.11
C LEU A 4 -17.88 -1.40 -13.85
N SER A 5 -18.82 -2.25 -13.42
CA SER A 5 -19.05 -3.59 -14.01
C SER A 5 -19.43 -3.53 -15.49
N GLY A 6 -20.10 -2.45 -15.92
CA GLY A 6 -20.49 -2.25 -17.31
C GLY A 6 -19.36 -1.83 -18.25
N PHE A 7 -18.21 -1.39 -17.73
CA PHE A 7 -17.16 -0.77 -18.54
C PHE A 7 -16.61 -1.72 -19.59
N ALA A 8 -16.28 -2.97 -19.23
CA ALA A 8 -15.69 -3.92 -20.16
C ALA A 8 -16.65 -4.30 -21.30
N ALA A 9 -17.95 -4.30 -21.03
CA ALA A 9 -18.97 -4.54 -22.04
C ALA A 9 -19.15 -3.35 -22.98
N ALA A 10 -19.03 -2.13 -22.47
CA ALA A 10 -19.13 -0.89 -23.25
C ALA A 10 -17.87 -0.60 -24.07
N HIS A 11 -16.70 -1.02 -23.57
CA HIS A 11 -15.38 -0.74 -24.14
C HIS A 11 -14.51 -2.00 -24.23
N PRO A 12 -14.90 -3.00 -25.04
CA PRO A 12 -14.14 -4.24 -25.21
C PRO A 12 -12.72 -3.99 -25.76
N GLU A 13 -12.54 -2.93 -26.55
CA GLU A 13 -11.24 -2.51 -27.10
C GLU A 13 -10.21 -2.10 -26.04
N PHE A 14 -10.67 -1.65 -24.86
CA PHE A 14 -9.81 -1.27 -23.73
C PHE A 14 -9.79 -2.32 -22.62
N SER A 15 -10.31 -3.51 -22.90
CA SER A 15 -10.57 -4.55 -21.89
C SER A 15 -10.04 -5.92 -22.30
N ASP A 16 -9.08 -6.01 -23.24
CA ASP A 16 -8.50 -7.30 -23.67
C ASP A 16 -7.71 -7.95 -22.52
N PRO A 17 -8.16 -9.12 -21.99
CA PRO A 17 -7.51 -9.83 -20.90
C PRO A 17 -6.09 -10.29 -21.21
N LYS A 18 -5.68 -10.33 -22.49
CA LYS A 18 -4.31 -10.67 -22.89
C LYS A 18 -3.32 -9.54 -22.68
N THR A 19 -3.84 -8.31 -22.58
CA THR A 19 -3.03 -7.09 -22.48
C THR A 19 -3.02 -6.50 -21.08
N ILE A 20 -4.16 -6.59 -20.39
CA ILE A 20 -4.34 -6.09 -19.03
C ILE A 20 -3.80 -7.10 -18.03
N ARG A 21 -3.08 -6.57 -17.04
CA ARG A 21 -2.38 -7.35 -16.04
C ARG A 21 -2.84 -6.96 -14.66
N VAL A 22 -2.82 -7.94 -13.76
CA VAL A 22 -2.81 -7.68 -12.32
C VAL A 22 -1.40 -7.25 -11.92
N PRO A 23 -1.24 -6.12 -11.21
CA PRO A 23 0.04 -5.72 -10.62
C PRO A 23 0.75 -6.89 -9.93
N GLY A 24 2.06 -7.02 -10.15
CA GLY A 24 2.89 -8.12 -9.63
C GLY A 24 2.69 -9.51 -10.26
N TYR A 25 1.48 -9.91 -10.66
CA TYR A 25 1.19 -11.28 -11.16
C TYR A 25 1.23 -11.44 -12.67
N GLY A 26 1.03 -10.36 -13.43
CA GLY A 26 1.02 -10.40 -14.90
C GLY A 26 -0.21 -11.07 -15.52
N GLN A 27 -1.00 -11.82 -14.74
CA GLN A 27 -2.26 -12.46 -15.09
C GLN A 27 -3.19 -12.51 -13.87
N LEU A 28 -4.47 -12.82 -14.08
CA LEU A 28 -5.44 -12.95 -13.00
C LEU A 28 -5.11 -14.13 -12.07
N PRO A 29 -4.87 -13.91 -10.76
CA PRO A 29 -4.75 -15.01 -9.81
C PRO A 29 -6.10 -15.73 -9.60
N PRO A 30 -6.09 -16.98 -9.12
CA PRO A 30 -7.31 -17.67 -8.69
C PRO A 30 -8.08 -16.84 -7.66
N LEU A 31 -9.40 -16.73 -7.86
CA LEU A 31 -10.30 -15.95 -7.00
C LEU A 31 -11.32 -16.85 -6.29
N GLU A 32 -11.29 -18.16 -6.49
CA GLU A 32 -12.22 -19.12 -5.90
C GLU A 32 -12.19 -19.05 -4.38
N GLY A 33 -13.36 -19.06 -3.75
CA GLY A 33 -13.49 -18.96 -2.28
C GLY A 33 -13.46 -17.53 -1.72
N ALA A 34 -13.20 -16.51 -2.56
CA ALA A 34 -13.22 -15.13 -2.10
C ALA A 34 -14.57 -14.73 -1.51
N ARG A 35 -14.55 -14.12 -0.33
CA ARG A 35 -15.73 -13.60 0.37
C ARG A 35 -15.65 -12.07 0.49
N PRO A 36 -16.77 -11.33 0.32
CA PRO A 36 -16.78 -9.90 0.56
C PRO A 36 -16.32 -9.56 1.97
N PHE A 37 -15.56 -8.47 2.09
CA PHE A 37 -15.07 -7.93 3.34
C PHE A 37 -15.51 -6.49 3.47
N ASP A 38 -16.52 -6.28 4.30
CA ASP A 38 -17.05 -4.95 4.54
C ASP A 38 -16.16 -4.20 5.55
N LEU A 39 -15.68 -3.02 5.15
CA LEU A 39 -14.76 -2.18 5.92
C LEU A 39 -15.46 -1.26 6.94
N THR A 40 -16.68 -1.61 7.36
CA THR A 40 -17.36 -0.90 8.46
C THR A 40 -16.60 -1.06 9.76
N SER A 41 -16.70 -0.04 10.63
CA SER A 41 -16.04 -0.03 11.94
C SER A 41 -16.43 -1.23 12.80
N GLU A 42 -17.68 -1.66 12.72
CA GLU A 42 -18.23 -2.82 13.43
C GLU A 42 -17.55 -4.12 12.98
N ASN A 43 -17.46 -4.33 11.66
CA ASN A 43 -16.81 -5.52 11.10
C ASN A 43 -15.30 -5.54 11.37
N LEU A 44 -14.61 -4.40 11.20
CA LEU A 44 -13.18 -4.29 11.52
C LEU A 44 -12.88 -4.54 12.99
N THR A 45 -13.77 -4.14 13.90
CA THR A 45 -13.58 -4.34 15.35
C THR A 45 -13.69 -5.80 15.76
N ALA A 46 -14.54 -6.58 15.07
CA ALA A 46 -14.78 -7.99 15.33
C ALA A 46 -13.95 -8.94 14.47
N TYR A 47 -13.23 -8.41 13.48
CA TYR A 47 -12.45 -9.20 12.55
C TYR A 47 -11.21 -9.80 13.21
N HIS A 48 -11.03 -11.10 13.04
CA HIS A 48 -9.84 -11.84 13.39
C HIS A 48 -9.42 -12.72 12.23
N ILE A 49 -8.12 -12.98 12.14
CA ILE A 49 -7.54 -13.77 11.06
C ILE A 49 -7.65 -15.26 11.42
N GLU A 50 -8.52 -15.97 10.71
CA GLU A 50 -8.82 -17.39 10.96
C GLU A 50 -7.84 -18.31 10.22
N ALA A 51 -7.34 -17.87 9.06
CA ALA A 51 -6.45 -18.69 8.25
C ALA A 51 -5.12 -18.99 8.95
N ALA A 52 -4.55 -20.16 8.64
CA ALA A 52 -3.19 -20.48 9.02
C ALA A 52 -2.20 -19.55 8.30
N LYS A 53 -1.07 -19.25 8.97
CA LYS A 53 0.00 -18.44 8.39
C LYS A 53 0.52 -19.07 7.10
N ASP A 54 0.60 -18.28 6.03
CA ASP A 54 1.33 -18.68 4.84
C ASP A 54 2.85 -18.43 5.04
N PRO A 55 3.69 -19.49 5.12
CA PRO A 55 5.12 -19.33 5.29
C PRO A 55 5.81 -18.68 4.08
N ASN A 56 5.17 -18.66 2.91
CA ASN A 56 5.73 -18.12 1.68
C ASN A 56 5.39 -16.65 1.44
N ALA A 57 4.47 -16.06 2.21
CA ALA A 57 4.00 -14.70 2.00
C ALA A 57 5.13 -13.66 2.06
N LEU A 58 5.94 -13.65 3.13
CA LEU A 58 7.05 -12.70 3.26
C LEU A 58 8.16 -12.92 2.20
N PRO A 59 8.63 -14.16 1.92
CA PRO A 59 9.52 -14.41 0.79
C PRO A 59 8.95 -13.97 -0.56
N ALA A 60 7.65 -14.16 -0.79
CA ALA A 60 6.98 -13.72 -2.01
C ALA A 60 6.89 -12.19 -2.08
N MET A 61 6.64 -11.49 -0.97
CA MET A 61 6.65 -10.03 -0.93
C MET A 61 8.00 -9.43 -1.35
N LEU A 62 9.11 -10.09 -1.02
CA LEU A 62 10.44 -9.65 -1.45
C LEU A 62 10.67 -9.83 -2.96
N LYS A 63 9.86 -10.65 -3.64
CA LYS A 63 9.96 -10.92 -5.07
C LYS A 63 8.91 -10.18 -5.91
N LEU A 64 7.69 -10.07 -5.39
CA LEU A 64 6.52 -9.56 -6.11
C LEU A 64 6.03 -8.21 -5.58
N GLY A 65 6.45 -7.80 -4.38
CA GLY A 65 5.85 -6.65 -3.69
C GLY A 65 4.64 -7.04 -2.83
N PRO A 66 3.90 -6.04 -2.32
CA PRO A 66 2.69 -6.23 -1.50
C PRO A 66 1.61 -7.10 -2.15
N GLU A 67 1.65 -7.22 -3.47
CA GLU A 67 0.78 -8.04 -4.33
C GLU A 67 0.82 -9.52 -3.91
N ALA A 68 1.92 -9.99 -3.32
CA ALA A 68 2.01 -11.32 -2.75
C ALA A 68 0.99 -11.59 -1.63
N VAL A 69 0.50 -10.54 -0.96
CA VAL A 69 -0.45 -10.62 0.15
C VAL A 69 -1.81 -10.03 -0.23
N ALA A 70 -1.85 -8.89 -0.92
CA ALA A 70 -3.09 -8.33 -1.42
C ALA A 70 -2.91 -7.68 -2.80
N PHE A 71 -3.84 -7.92 -3.71
CA PHE A 71 -3.76 -7.45 -5.10
C PHE A 71 -5.09 -6.86 -5.59
N TYR A 72 -5.01 -5.86 -6.46
CA TYR A 72 -6.15 -5.25 -7.13
C TYR A 72 -6.49 -5.99 -8.44
N VAL A 73 -7.76 -6.34 -8.61
CA VAL A 73 -8.33 -6.89 -9.84
C VAL A 73 -9.14 -5.80 -10.53
N SER A 74 -8.74 -5.46 -11.75
CA SER A 74 -9.40 -4.46 -12.59
C SER A 74 -10.82 -4.86 -13.01
N PHE A 75 -11.73 -3.88 -13.03
CA PHE A 75 -13.07 -4.01 -13.60
C PHE A 75 -13.07 -4.29 -15.11
N ARG A 76 -11.95 -4.07 -15.80
CA ARG A 76 -11.76 -4.45 -17.20
C ARG A 76 -11.51 -5.95 -17.35
N LEU A 77 -10.88 -6.56 -16.35
CA LEU A 77 -10.42 -7.94 -16.39
C LEU A 77 -11.46 -8.90 -15.82
N ALA A 78 -12.10 -8.53 -14.72
CA ALA A 78 -13.16 -9.31 -14.08
C ALA A 78 -14.30 -8.39 -13.60
N PRO A 79 -15.19 -7.94 -14.50
CA PRO A 79 -16.16 -6.87 -14.21
C PRO A 79 -17.16 -7.19 -13.10
N GLU A 80 -17.44 -8.47 -12.87
CA GLU A 80 -18.36 -8.93 -11.81
C GLU A 80 -17.64 -9.18 -10.47
N ARG A 81 -16.31 -9.11 -10.46
CA ARG A 81 -15.46 -9.56 -9.35
C ARG A 81 -14.27 -8.64 -9.14
N TRP A 82 -14.37 -7.39 -9.57
CA TRP A 82 -13.29 -6.42 -9.43
C TRP A 82 -13.19 -5.89 -8.00
N GLY A 83 -12.00 -5.49 -7.59
CA GLY A 83 -11.74 -5.06 -6.23
C GLY A 83 -10.37 -5.46 -5.72
N VAL A 84 -10.14 -5.24 -4.44
CA VAL A 84 -8.92 -5.64 -3.73
C VAL A 84 -9.14 -7.00 -3.08
N TYR A 85 -8.23 -7.93 -3.33
CA TYR A 85 -8.24 -9.27 -2.77
C TYR A 85 -7.11 -9.42 -1.77
N ILE A 86 -7.41 -9.81 -0.54
CA ILE A 86 -6.45 -10.01 0.54
C ILE A 86 -6.36 -11.50 0.85
N ARG A 87 -5.17 -12.09 0.71
CA ARG A 87 -4.90 -13.47 1.11
C ARG A 87 -4.79 -13.55 2.63
N GLU A 88 -5.72 -14.22 3.28
CA GLU A 88 -5.86 -14.25 4.74
C GLU A 88 -4.62 -14.85 5.43
N GLY A 89 -4.06 -15.92 4.86
CA GLY A 89 -2.80 -16.51 5.36
C GLY A 89 -1.58 -15.61 5.20
N GLY A 90 -1.56 -14.79 4.15
CA GLY A 90 -0.52 -13.78 3.92
C GLY A 90 -0.67 -12.57 4.84
N LEU A 91 -1.90 -12.14 5.09
CA LEU A 91 -2.25 -11.12 6.07
C LEU A 91 -1.74 -11.52 7.46
N ARG A 92 -1.97 -12.78 7.86
CA ARG A 92 -1.42 -13.34 9.11
C ARG A 92 0.10 -13.27 9.16
N ALA A 93 0.78 -13.66 8.09
CA ALA A 93 2.23 -13.65 8.03
C ALA A 93 2.81 -12.23 8.19
N LEU A 94 2.18 -11.24 7.56
CA LEU A 94 2.59 -9.83 7.66
C LEU A 94 2.27 -9.24 9.04
N LYS A 95 1.12 -9.59 9.63
CA LYS A 95 0.76 -9.24 11.00
C LYS A 95 1.78 -9.75 12.00
N GLU A 96 2.18 -11.01 11.91
CA GLU A 96 3.21 -11.59 12.79
C GLU A 96 4.58 -10.91 12.63
N GLU A 97 4.92 -10.40 11.45
CA GLU A 97 6.13 -9.60 11.26
C GLU A 97 6.01 -8.22 11.93
N TYR A 98 4.84 -7.58 11.88
CA TYR A 98 4.59 -6.31 12.57
C TYR A 98 4.63 -6.51 14.08
N HIS A 99 4.00 -7.59 14.56
CA HIS A 99 4.11 -8.04 15.95
C HIS A 99 5.57 -8.17 16.37
N ARG A 100 6.40 -8.89 15.59
CA ARG A 100 7.83 -9.06 15.89
C ARG A 100 8.56 -7.71 16.02
N ILE A 101 8.28 -6.76 15.12
CA ILE A 101 8.90 -5.42 15.13
C ILE A 101 8.45 -4.62 16.36
N ILE A 102 7.14 -4.56 16.61
CA ILE A 102 6.52 -3.81 17.71
C ILE A 102 7.01 -4.36 19.04
N TRP A 103 6.87 -5.67 19.27
CA TRP A 103 7.19 -6.31 20.55
C TRP A 103 8.68 -6.36 20.88
N ARG A 104 9.54 -6.38 19.86
CA ARG A 104 11.00 -6.23 20.06
C ARG A 104 11.33 -4.94 20.81
N ASP A 105 10.68 -3.84 20.47
CA ASP A 105 11.01 -2.52 21.03
C ASP A 105 10.12 -2.15 22.22
N LEU A 106 8.85 -2.57 22.18
CA LEU A 106 7.81 -2.15 23.12
C LEU A 106 7.39 -3.21 24.14
N GLY A 107 7.74 -4.48 23.94
CA GLY A 107 7.28 -5.56 24.83
C GLY A 107 7.73 -5.39 26.28
N LYS A 108 8.89 -4.79 26.52
CA LYS A 108 9.39 -4.44 27.85
C LYS A 108 8.59 -3.35 28.58
N TYR A 109 7.71 -2.65 27.87
CA TYR A 109 6.82 -1.62 28.40
C TYR A 109 5.35 -2.10 28.47
N ALA A 110 5.07 -3.36 28.12
CA ALA A 110 3.76 -3.97 28.30
C ALA A 110 3.70 -4.66 29.68
N ASP A 111 3.61 -3.85 30.74
CA ASP A 111 3.57 -4.31 32.14
C ASP A 111 2.25 -5.01 32.52
N LYS A 112 1.22 -4.87 31.67
CA LYS A 112 -0.08 -5.54 31.75
C LYS A 112 -0.37 -6.25 30.43
N ASN A 113 -1.27 -7.23 30.45
CA ASN A 113 -1.71 -7.89 29.22
C ASN A 113 -2.43 -6.88 28.31
N VAL A 114 -1.91 -6.73 27.09
CA VAL A 114 -2.44 -5.88 26.02
C VAL A 114 -2.56 -6.66 24.70
N ASP A 115 -2.62 -7.99 24.75
CA ASP A 115 -2.57 -8.85 23.56
C ASP A 115 -3.76 -8.58 22.62
N ASP A 116 -4.95 -8.33 23.17
CA ASP A 116 -6.16 -7.98 22.41
C ASP A 116 -6.02 -6.64 21.67
N VAL A 117 -5.40 -5.66 22.33
CA VAL A 117 -5.12 -4.34 21.75
C VAL A 117 -4.01 -4.43 20.72
N ALA A 118 -2.94 -5.16 21.01
CA ALA A 118 -1.83 -5.36 20.09
C ALA A 118 -2.30 -6.08 18.82
N ASP A 119 -3.13 -7.12 18.95
CA ASP A 119 -3.73 -7.84 17.82
C ASP A 119 -4.51 -6.90 16.89
N LYS A 120 -5.32 -6.01 17.46
CA LYS A 120 -6.07 -4.99 16.70
C LYS A 120 -5.17 -3.98 16.03
N VAL A 121 -4.21 -3.43 16.77
CA VAL A 121 -3.23 -2.46 16.24
C VAL A 121 -2.46 -3.06 15.07
N GLU A 122 -1.93 -4.27 15.23
CA GLU A 122 -1.16 -4.97 14.20
C GLU A 122 -2.03 -5.25 12.96
N THR A 123 -3.25 -5.76 13.16
CA THR A 123 -4.16 -6.07 12.05
C THR A 123 -4.55 -4.81 11.28
N THR A 124 -4.89 -3.72 11.98
CA THR A 124 -5.21 -2.44 11.36
C THR A 124 -4.02 -1.87 10.58
N LEU A 125 -2.81 -1.89 11.17
CA LEU A 125 -1.60 -1.40 10.50
C LEU A 125 -1.32 -2.16 9.19
N VAL A 126 -1.52 -3.48 9.19
CA VAL A 126 -1.33 -4.28 7.99
C VAL A 126 -2.42 -4.02 6.95
N LEU A 127 -3.69 -3.98 7.37
CA LEU A 127 -4.80 -3.70 6.47
C LEU A 127 -4.66 -2.33 5.83
N ASP A 128 -4.36 -1.28 6.60
CA ASP A 128 -4.18 0.08 6.09
C ASP A 128 -3.06 0.16 5.06
N TYR A 129 -1.95 -0.55 5.29
CA TYR A 129 -0.86 -0.62 4.32
C TYR A 129 -1.29 -1.28 3.02
N LEU A 130 -1.90 -2.47 3.11
CA LEU A 130 -2.32 -3.23 1.93
C LEU A 130 -3.42 -2.51 1.13
N LEU A 131 -4.39 -1.92 1.83
CA LEU A 131 -5.50 -1.19 1.23
C LEU A 131 -5.04 0.13 0.60
N ALA A 132 -4.21 0.92 1.29
CA ALA A 132 -3.65 2.15 0.73
C ALA A 132 -2.79 1.87 -0.51
N HIS A 133 -1.97 0.81 -0.45
CA HIS A 133 -1.16 0.39 -1.59
C HIS A 133 -2.04 0.04 -2.79
N ASN A 134 -2.97 -0.90 -2.62
CA ASN A 134 -3.79 -1.41 -3.71
C ASN A 134 -4.77 -0.37 -4.28
N ARG A 135 -5.14 0.63 -3.49
CA ARG A 135 -5.97 1.75 -3.95
C ARG A 135 -5.29 2.54 -5.07
N VAL A 136 -3.97 2.67 -5.08
CA VAL A 136 -3.26 3.40 -6.13
C VAL A 136 -3.48 2.77 -7.50
N HIS A 137 -3.44 1.44 -7.59
CA HIS A 137 -3.71 0.72 -8.84
C HIS A 137 -5.12 0.98 -9.37
N PHE A 138 -6.11 1.03 -8.48
CA PHE A 138 -7.47 1.39 -8.85
C PHE A 138 -7.58 2.83 -9.37
N ILE A 139 -6.96 3.80 -8.69
CA ILE A 139 -6.99 5.20 -9.13
C ILE A 139 -6.39 5.34 -10.53
N VAL A 140 -5.28 4.64 -10.80
CA VAL A 140 -4.64 4.62 -12.14
C VAL A 140 -5.55 4.00 -13.20
N ASP A 141 -6.13 2.83 -12.90
CA ASP A 141 -7.02 2.10 -13.81
C ASP A 141 -8.30 2.90 -14.14
N ARG A 142 -8.95 3.46 -13.11
CA ARG A 142 -10.13 4.32 -13.23
C ARG A 142 -9.82 5.58 -14.02
N TRP A 143 -8.73 6.27 -13.70
CA TRP A 143 -8.35 7.50 -14.41
C TRP A 143 -8.12 7.22 -15.90
N ALA A 144 -7.43 6.13 -16.23
CA ALA A 144 -7.24 5.74 -17.62
C ALA A 144 -8.57 5.41 -18.32
N ALA A 145 -9.51 4.78 -17.61
CA ALA A 145 -10.84 4.44 -18.13
C ALA A 145 -11.64 5.68 -18.50
N GLU A 146 -11.66 6.68 -17.61
CA GLU A 146 -12.35 7.95 -17.86
C GLU A 146 -11.82 8.66 -19.12
N GLN A 147 -10.49 8.67 -19.30
CA GLN A 147 -9.88 9.32 -20.47
C GLN A 147 -10.09 8.51 -21.75
N GLU A 148 -9.92 7.20 -21.70
CA GLU A 148 -10.16 6.28 -22.80
C GLU A 148 -11.60 6.35 -23.33
N SER A 149 -12.59 6.37 -22.44
CA SER A 149 -13.99 6.54 -22.80
C SER A 149 -14.28 7.92 -23.41
N ALA A 150 -13.51 8.95 -23.05
CA ALA A 150 -13.72 10.31 -23.54
C ALA A 150 -13.17 10.54 -24.95
N ASP A 151 -12.00 9.98 -25.29
CA ASP A 151 -11.33 10.27 -26.56
C ASP A 151 -10.99 9.05 -27.43
N GLY A 152 -11.30 7.84 -26.95
CA GLY A 152 -11.12 6.59 -27.68
C GLY A 152 -9.66 6.12 -27.80
N GLN A 153 -8.72 6.68 -27.02
CA GLN A 153 -7.30 6.31 -27.09
C GLN A 153 -6.90 5.38 -25.95
N ALA A 154 -6.38 4.19 -26.28
CA ALA A 154 -5.91 3.23 -25.30
C ALA A 154 -4.71 3.76 -24.49
N ARG A 155 -4.79 3.67 -23.16
CA ARG A 155 -3.81 4.18 -22.20
C ARG A 155 -3.34 3.12 -21.22
N TYR A 156 -4.26 2.43 -20.54
CA TYR A 156 -3.92 1.59 -19.40
C TYR A 156 -3.07 0.38 -19.79
N ALA A 157 -3.53 -0.40 -20.78
CA ALA A 157 -2.79 -1.55 -21.27
C ALA A 157 -1.44 -1.16 -21.91
N ALA A 158 -1.40 -0.03 -22.64
CA ALA A 158 -0.17 0.49 -23.24
C ALA A 158 0.85 0.93 -22.17
N TYR A 159 0.37 1.59 -21.13
CA TYR A 159 1.15 1.97 -19.96
C TYR A 159 1.74 0.72 -19.26
N GLN A 160 0.90 -0.27 -18.95
CA GLN A 160 1.35 -1.49 -18.29
C GLN A 160 2.43 -2.21 -19.12
N ALA A 161 2.24 -2.29 -20.44
CA ALA A 161 3.23 -2.89 -21.35
C ALA A 161 4.58 -2.16 -21.35
N ALA A 162 4.56 -0.83 -21.28
CA ALA A 162 5.77 -0.01 -21.34
C ALA A 162 6.56 0.01 -20.02
N TRP A 163 5.88 -0.01 -18.87
CA TRP A 163 6.50 0.35 -17.58
C TRP A 163 6.56 -0.78 -16.55
N TYR A 164 5.94 -1.94 -16.81
CA TYR A 164 6.09 -3.11 -15.94
C TYR A 164 7.47 -3.77 -16.05
N ALA A 165 8.23 -3.53 -17.12
CA ALA A 165 9.60 -3.99 -17.23
C ALA A 165 10.52 -3.01 -16.47
N SER A 166 11.18 -3.48 -15.40
CA SER A 166 12.13 -2.65 -14.66
C SER A 166 13.25 -2.14 -15.58
N PRO A 167 13.51 -0.81 -15.64
CA PRO A 167 14.60 -0.27 -16.42
C PRO A 167 15.93 -0.72 -15.81
N PRO A 168 16.96 -0.95 -16.66
CA PRO A 168 18.22 -1.57 -16.23
C PRO A 168 19.13 -0.65 -15.40
N LYS A 169 18.74 0.61 -15.17
CA LYS A 169 19.57 1.60 -14.47
C LYS A 169 18.96 1.98 -13.12
N PRO A 170 19.77 2.20 -12.08
CA PRO A 170 19.30 2.74 -10.80
C PRO A 170 18.62 4.11 -11.00
N ALA A 171 17.44 4.29 -10.44
CA ALA A 171 16.74 5.57 -10.47
C ALA A 171 17.46 6.60 -9.59
N MET A 172 17.66 7.82 -10.10
CA MET A 172 18.30 8.93 -9.36
C MET A 172 17.26 9.95 -8.90
N VAL A 173 16.29 10.23 -9.77
CA VAL A 173 15.13 11.09 -9.48
C VAL A 173 13.82 10.31 -9.63
N PRO A 174 12.69 10.79 -9.08
CA PRO A 174 11.39 10.15 -9.25
C PRO A 174 11.04 9.74 -10.69
N GLU A 175 11.42 10.55 -11.66
CA GLU A 175 11.11 10.33 -13.08
C GLU A 175 11.92 9.19 -13.69
N ASP A 176 13.04 8.80 -13.09
CA ASP A 176 13.83 7.65 -13.54
C ASP A 176 13.26 6.32 -13.05
N VAL A 177 12.29 6.35 -12.12
CA VAL A 177 11.72 5.13 -11.54
C VAL A 177 10.94 4.40 -12.62
N GLY A 178 11.29 3.14 -12.84
CA GLY A 178 10.63 2.28 -13.83
C GLY A 178 9.18 2.01 -13.50
N ASN A 179 8.97 1.16 -12.51
CA ASN A 179 7.65 0.86 -12.00
C ASN A 179 7.25 1.93 -10.97
N LEU A 180 6.95 3.12 -11.49
CA LEU A 180 6.62 4.32 -10.73
C LEU A 180 5.27 4.21 -10.01
N GLU A 181 4.32 3.46 -10.58
CA GLU A 181 3.04 3.18 -9.93
C GLU A 181 3.25 2.42 -8.62
N GLU A 182 4.03 1.34 -8.63
CA GLU A 182 4.36 0.58 -7.40
C GLU A 182 5.15 1.41 -6.39
N ALA A 183 6.08 2.24 -6.87
CA ALA A 183 6.84 3.13 -5.99
C ALA A 183 5.92 4.15 -5.29
N LEU A 184 4.94 4.69 -6.01
CA LEU A 184 3.93 5.61 -5.46
C LEU A 184 2.93 4.89 -4.56
N ALA A 185 2.55 3.65 -4.87
CA ALA A 185 1.70 2.81 -4.04
C ALA A 185 2.34 2.51 -2.67
N ASN A 186 3.60 2.07 -2.68
CA ASN A 186 4.39 1.92 -1.47
C ASN A 186 4.56 3.23 -0.70
N MET A 187 4.76 4.33 -1.43
CA MET A 187 4.89 5.64 -0.82
C MET A 187 3.59 6.08 -0.12
N ASP A 188 2.44 5.89 -0.74
CA ASP A 188 1.16 6.27 -0.16
C ASP A 188 0.83 5.44 1.08
N ALA A 189 1.08 4.13 1.01
CA ALA A 189 0.94 3.24 2.16
C ALA A 189 1.91 3.61 3.29
N PHE A 190 3.18 3.92 2.98
CA PHE A 190 4.18 4.32 3.96
C PHE A 190 3.84 5.64 4.67
N ARG A 191 3.16 6.58 3.99
CA ARG A 191 2.79 7.88 4.56
C ARG A 191 1.90 7.75 5.79
N GLN A 192 1.10 6.68 5.89
CA GLN A 192 0.26 6.44 7.06
C GLN A 192 1.10 6.28 8.33
N TYR A 193 2.26 5.62 8.25
CA TYR A 193 3.13 5.39 9.40
C TYR A 193 3.87 6.62 9.92
N ILE A 194 3.99 7.66 9.10
CA ILE A 194 4.61 8.93 9.48
C ILE A 194 3.57 10.03 9.71
N ASN A 195 2.28 9.71 9.63
CA ASN A 195 1.19 10.63 9.93
C ASN A 195 1.00 10.74 11.46
N PRO A 196 1.20 11.92 12.08
CA PRO A 196 1.08 12.08 13.51
C PRO A 196 -0.30 11.70 14.06
N SER A 197 -1.38 12.05 13.36
CA SER A 197 -2.75 11.75 13.82
C SER A 197 -3.04 10.25 13.85
N TYR A 198 -2.45 9.51 12.92
CA TYR A 198 -2.57 8.05 12.86
C TYR A 198 -1.77 7.38 14.00
N ALA A 199 -0.55 7.86 14.25
CA ALA A 199 0.27 7.43 15.39
C ALA A 199 -0.38 7.74 16.75
N GLU A 200 -1.07 8.88 16.87
CA GLU A 200 -1.86 9.23 18.06
C GLU A 200 -3.05 8.28 18.26
N GLY A 201 -3.72 7.86 17.18
CA GLY A 201 -4.81 6.90 17.23
C GLY A 201 -4.37 5.55 17.81
N VAL A 202 -3.24 5.03 17.33
CA VAL A 202 -2.63 3.78 17.86
C VAL A 202 -2.30 3.91 19.35
N ALA A 203 -1.74 5.05 19.76
CA ALA A 203 -1.40 5.29 21.16
C ALA A 203 -2.63 5.39 22.08
N LYS A 204 -3.76 5.93 21.60
CA LYS A 204 -5.01 5.98 22.37
C LYS A 204 -5.56 4.58 22.68
N LEU A 205 -5.29 3.59 21.84
CA LEU A 205 -5.76 2.21 22.07
C LEU A 205 -5.08 1.55 23.28
N VAL A 206 -3.86 1.95 23.62
CA VAL A 206 -3.13 1.46 24.80
C VAL A 206 -3.29 2.34 26.04
N GLU A 207 -3.92 3.52 25.89
CA GLU A 207 -4.17 4.47 26.98
C GLU A 207 -5.17 3.90 27.99
N GLY A 208 -4.85 3.97 29.28
CA GLY A 208 -5.65 3.36 30.36
C GLY A 208 -5.44 1.85 30.54
N ARG A 209 -4.73 1.19 29.62
CA ARG A 209 -4.28 -0.20 29.78
C ARG A 209 -2.88 -0.29 30.35
N LEU A 210 -1.98 0.60 29.93
CA LEU A 210 -0.61 0.70 30.43
C LEU A 210 -0.47 1.92 31.34
N ASP A 211 0.58 1.92 32.17
CA ASP A 211 0.95 3.09 32.96
C ASP A 211 1.39 4.26 32.06
N GLU A 212 1.18 5.50 32.49
CA GLU A 212 1.38 6.71 31.67
C GLU A 212 2.79 6.78 31.04
N ARG A 213 3.82 6.41 31.79
CA ARG A 213 5.20 6.33 31.28
C ARG A 213 5.32 5.35 30.11
N ASN A 214 4.68 4.18 30.20
CA ASN A 214 4.73 3.15 29.18
C ASN A 214 3.91 3.57 27.94
N VAL A 215 2.75 4.20 28.13
CA VAL A 215 1.98 4.82 27.04
C VAL A 215 2.83 5.84 26.28
N ASN A 216 3.64 6.64 26.98
CA ASN A 216 4.53 7.61 26.33
C ASN A 216 5.64 6.95 25.50
N GLU A 217 6.15 5.78 25.89
CA GLU A 217 7.10 5.01 25.07
C GLU A 217 6.45 4.48 23.78
N TRP A 218 5.21 3.99 23.87
CA TRP A 218 4.41 3.59 22.70
C TRP A 218 4.14 4.79 21.78
N LYS A 219 3.70 5.94 22.33
CA LYS A 219 3.54 7.21 21.59
C LYS A 219 4.84 7.57 20.86
N ALA A 220 5.97 7.53 21.55
CA ALA A 220 7.28 7.88 20.99
C ALA A 220 7.76 6.92 19.90
N PHE A 221 7.37 5.64 19.96
CA PHE A 221 7.72 4.65 18.94
C PHE A 221 7.07 4.94 17.59
N PHE A 222 5.77 5.25 17.59
CA PHE A 222 5.03 5.58 16.37
C PHE A 222 5.29 7.03 15.91
N ILE A 223 5.10 8.04 16.77
CA ILE A 223 5.31 9.47 16.42
C ILE A 223 6.77 9.75 16.10
N GLY A 224 7.70 9.15 16.83
CA GLY A 224 9.12 9.37 16.66
C GLY A 224 9.69 8.80 15.36
N GLY A 225 8.87 8.08 14.59
CA GLY A 225 9.19 7.48 13.29
C GLY A 225 9.98 6.18 13.36
N ARG A 226 10.12 5.55 14.54
CA ARG A 226 10.90 4.30 14.68
C ARG A 226 10.24 3.15 13.93
N PHE A 227 8.93 3.00 14.10
CA PHE A 227 8.14 2.01 13.35
C PHE A 227 8.29 2.23 11.83
N ALA A 228 8.12 3.47 11.37
CA ALA A 228 8.31 3.81 9.97
C ALA A 228 9.73 3.51 9.47
N VAL A 229 10.78 3.68 10.28
CA VAL A 229 12.15 3.31 9.88
C VAL A 229 12.31 1.81 9.67
N GLU A 230 11.74 0.98 10.56
CA GLU A 230 11.75 -0.48 10.40
C GLU A 230 10.99 -0.90 9.15
N MET A 231 9.80 -0.32 8.93
CA MET A 231 9.02 -0.60 7.72
C MET A 231 9.74 -0.17 6.45
N ALA A 232 10.39 1.00 6.45
CA ALA A 232 11.19 1.43 5.31
C ALA A 232 12.34 0.46 5.02
N ASN A 233 12.98 -0.11 6.06
CA ASN A 233 14.01 -1.12 5.90
C ASN A 233 13.46 -2.43 5.32
N VAL A 234 12.26 -2.86 5.73
CA VAL A 234 11.57 -4.02 5.15
C VAL A 234 11.31 -3.79 3.67
N PHE A 235 10.70 -2.66 3.30
CA PHE A 235 10.35 -2.34 1.91
C PHE A 235 11.58 -2.08 1.03
N SER A 236 12.70 -1.61 1.59
CA SER A 236 13.95 -1.40 0.83
C SER A 236 14.53 -2.68 0.21
N ARG A 237 14.07 -3.85 0.69
CA ARG A 237 14.50 -5.18 0.20
C ARG A 237 13.64 -5.70 -0.96
N GLN A 238 12.58 -4.98 -1.32
CA GLN A 238 11.72 -5.32 -2.46
C GLN A 238 12.44 -5.03 -3.80
N PRO A 239 11.92 -5.49 -4.94
CA PRO A 239 12.52 -5.25 -6.25
C PRO A 239 12.54 -3.74 -6.62
N PRO A 240 13.37 -3.35 -7.62
CA PRO A 240 13.30 -2.00 -8.22
C PRO A 240 11.89 -1.64 -8.70
N GLY A 241 11.49 -0.38 -8.57
CA GLY A 241 10.09 0.03 -8.58
C GLY A 241 9.58 0.19 -7.15
N TRP A 242 9.16 -0.91 -6.53
CA TRP A 242 8.67 -0.95 -5.15
C TRP A 242 9.59 -0.25 -4.15
N LYS A 243 10.88 -0.64 -4.09
CA LYS A 243 11.82 -0.06 -3.12
C LYS A 243 12.20 1.39 -3.43
N ASP A 244 11.97 1.84 -4.66
CA ASP A 244 12.34 3.19 -5.09
C ASP A 244 11.38 4.26 -4.54
N PHE A 245 10.36 3.87 -3.76
CA PHE A 245 9.56 4.80 -2.95
C PHE A 245 10.43 5.70 -2.06
N ALA A 246 11.62 5.23 -1.66
CA ALA A 246 12.57 6.02 -0.89
C ALA A 246 13.04 7.29 -1.62
N ARG A 247 12.87 7.38 -2.96
CA ARG A 247 13.13 8.60 -3.76
C ARG A 247 12.14 9.72 -3.45
N PHE A 248 11.02 9.43 -2.81
CA PHE A 248 10.05 10.42 -2.33
C PHE A 248 10.28 10.82 -0.87
N LEU A 249 11.31 10.26 -0.21
CA LEU A 249 11.59 10.51 1.20
C LEU A 249 12.81 11.41 1.38
N ASN A 250 12.68 12.36 2.29
CA ASN A 250 13.81 13.02 2.93
C ASN A 250 14.27 12.17 4.12
N ARG A 251 15.54 11.76 4.12
CA ARG A 251 16.18 11.05 5.24
C ARG A 251 16.98 12.04 6.08
N LYS A 252 16.56 12.27 7.32
CA LYS A 252 17.33 13.03 8.32
C LYS A 252 18.07 12.06 9.23
N THR A 253 19.37 12.29 9.38
CA THR A 253 20.22 11.54 10.30
C THR A 253 20.70 12.50 11.37
N SER A 254 20.35 12.28 12.64
CA SER A 254 20.89 13.04 13.77
C SER A 254 21.77 12.15 14.62
N VAL A 255 22.92 12.67 15.04
CA VAL A 255 23.83 11.99 15.98
C VAL A 255 23.57 12.59 17.35
N GLY A 256 23.06 11.79 18.29
CA GLY A 256 22.85 12.23 19.66
C GLY A 256 24.16 12.37 20.44
N ALA A 257 24.12 13.06 21.58
CA ALA A 257 25.27 13.28 22.47
C ALA A 257 25.92 11.98 23.00
N THR A 258 25.26 10.83 22.83
CA THR A 258 25.68 9.49 23.26
C THR A 258 26.02 8.54 22.10
N ASN A 259 26.40 9.05 20.92
CA ASN A 259 26.74 8.28 19.71
C ASN A 259 25.60 7.43 19.10
N TYR A 260 24.34 7.64 19.51
CA TYR A 260 23.20 7.03 18.85
C TYR A 260 22.83 7.79 17.58
N VAL A 261 22.87 7.09 16.44
CA VAL A 261 22.38 7.61 15.16
C VAL A 261 20.87 7.43 15.10
N ARG A 262 20.12 8.53 15.08
CA ARG A 262 18.66 8.53 14.88
C ARG A 262 18.36 8.85 13.42
N ILE A 263 17.71 7.91 12.75
CA ILE A 263 17.19 8.10 11.39
C ILE A 263 15.72 8.50 11.51
N GLN A 264 15.31 9.51 10.75
CA GLN A 264 13.92 9.90 10.58
C GLN A 264 13.60 10.07 9.11
N TYR A 265 12.45 9.55 8.70
CA TYR A 265 11.90 9.75 7.37
C TYR A 265 10.79 10.79 7.42
N SER A 266 10.79 11.69 6.45
CA SER A 266 9.67 12.57 6.14
C SER A 266 9.50 12.55 4.64
N TYR A 267 8.27 12.60 4.14
CA TYR A 267 8.08 12.68 2.69
C TYR A 267 8.48 14.04 2.15
N ASN A 268 8.92 14.08 0.89
CA ASN A 268 9.21 15.28 0.14
C ASN A 268 8.01 15.60 -0.77
N PRO A 269 7.21 16.64 -0.45
CA PRO A 269 6.02 16.97 -1.25
C PRO A 269 6.34 17.28 -2.72
N GLU A 270 7.47 17.91 -2.99
CA GLU A 270 7.87 18.29 -4.35
C GLU A 270 8.25 17.05 -5.18
N LEU A 271 9.05 16.15 -4.62
CA LEU A 271 9.41 14.90 -5.31
C LEU A 271 8.20 13.99 -5.49
N LEU A 272 7.31 13.94 -4.50
CA LEU A 272 6.04 13.21 -4.62
C LEU A 272 5.19 13.78 -5.74
N GLU A 273 5.00 15.10 -5.79
CA GLU A 273 4.22 15.74 -6.85
C GLU A 273 4.84 15.52 -8.25
N ARG A 274 6.18 15.56 -8.34
CA ARG A 274 6.89 15.24 -9.59
C ARG A 274 6.63 13.82 -10.05
N GLY A 275 6.75 12.83 -9.17
CA GLY A 275 6.44 11.43 -9.50
C GLY A 275 4.98 11.23 -9.89
N GLN A 276 4.05 11.86 -9.17
CA GLN A 276 2.63 11.78 -9.50
C GLN A 276 2.30 12.38 -10.87
N LYS A 277 2.88 13.53 -11.22
CA LYS A 277 2.74 14.15 -12.55
C LYS A 277 3.36 13.30 -13.65
N GLU A 278 4.54 12.72 -13.39
CA GLU A 278 5.18 11.81 -14.32
C GLU A 278 4.31 10.58 -14.57
N LEU A 279 3.70 9.99 -13.53
CA LEU A 279 2.78 8.86 -13.72
C LEU A 279 1.59 9.25 -14.60
N SER A 280 0.97 10.41 -14.37
CA SER A 280 -0.06 10.94 -15.26
C SER A 280 0.43 11.06 -16.70
N GLN A 281 1.62 11.65 -16.94
CA GLN A 281 2.18 11.78 -18.28
C GLN A 281 2.43 10.43 -18.96
N ARG A 282 2.90 9.42 -18.23
CA ARG A 282 3.13 8.06 -18.74
C ARG A 282 1.84 7.35 -19.16
N LEU A 283 0.71 7.70 -18.57
CA LEU A 283 -0.62 7.23 -18.98
C LEU A 283 -1.16 7.99 -20.19
N GLY A 284 -0.34 8.81 -20.86
CA GLY A 284 -0.76 9.58 -22.04
C GLY A 284 -1.50 10.87 -21.69
N ALA A 285 -1.35 11.37 -20.45
CA ALA A 285 -1.82 12.71 -20.11
C ALA A 285 -0.92 13.77 -20.77
N SER A 286 -1.52 14.86 -21.25
CA SER A 286 -0.74 15.99 -21.78
C SER A 286 0.09 16.62 -20.65
N LYS A 287 1.12 17.42 -20.99
CA LYS A 287 1.90 18.16 -19.96
C LYS A 287 1.04 19.09 -19.09
N GLU A 288 -0.15 19.46 -19.57
CA GLU A 288 -1.12 20.31 -18.87
C GLU A 288 -2.21 19.51 -18.15
N SER A 289 -2.24 18.19 -18.30
CA SER A 289 -3.24 17.35 -17.65
C SER A 289 -3.13 17.42 -16.11
N PRO A 290 -4.28 17.38 -15.41
CA PRO A 290 -4.30 17.41 -13.96
C PRO A 290 -3.61 16.18 -13.37
N ASN A 291 -2.94 16.36 -12.23
CA ASN A 291 -2.39 15.27 -11.45
C ASN A 291 -3.54 14.36 -10.98
N LEU A 292 -3.52 13.09 -11.39
CA LEU A 292 -4.59 12.11 -11.09
C LEU A 292 -4.80 11.86 -9.58
N PHE A 293 -3.83 12.21 -8.74
CA PHE A 293 -3.95 12.10 -7.28
C PHE A 293 -4.53 13.37 -6.62
N LYS A 294 -4.80 14.42 -7.40
CA LYS A 294 -5.42 15.68 -6.94
C LYS A 294 -6.87 15.84 -7.43
N THR A 295 -7.39 14.87 -8.17
CA THR A 295 -8.80 14.82 -8.58
C THR A 295 -9.70 14.42 -7.42
N GLU A 296 -11.01 14.44 -7.64
CA GLU A 296 -11.97 13.94 -6.67
C GLU A 296 -11.63 12.51 -6.25
N VAL A 297 -11.74 12.23 -4.96
CA VAL A 297 -11.38 10.94 -4.38
C VAL A 297 -12.45 9.90 -4.77
N PRO A 298 -12.08 8.84 -5.51
CA PRO A 298 -13.01 7.77 -5.83
C PRO A 298 -13.54 7.06 -4.60
N ASP A 299 -14.72 6.44 -4.74
CA ASP A 299 -15.18 5.40 -3.83
C ASP A 299 -14.14 4.27 -3.77
N PHE A 300 -13.88 3.74 -2.59
CA PHE A 300 -12.92 2.65 -2.44
C PHE A 300 -13.44 1.37 -3.14
N PRO A 301 -12.58 0.58 -3.83
CA PRO A 301 -12.99 -0.67 -4.46
C PRO A 301 -13.62 -1.66 -3.48
N ASN A 302 -14.40 -2.60 -3.99
CA ASN A 302 -14.80 -3.77 -3.20
C ASN A 302 -13.58 -4.45 -2.59
N VAL A 303 -13.70 -4.96 -1.37
CA VAL A 303 -12.64 -5.74 -0.72
C VAL A 303 -13.11 -7.16 -0.50
N TYR A 304 -12.22 -8.12 -0.73
CA TYR A 304 -12.47 -9.53 -0.56
C TYR A 304 -11.35 -10.18 0.26
N ILE A 305 -11.71 -11.14 1.11
CA ILE A 305 -10.75 -12.03 1.76
C ILE A 305 -10.70 -13.37 1.00
N LEU A 306 -9.47 -13.86 0.74
CA LEU A 306 -9.12 -15.15 0.12
C LEU A 306 -8.53 -16.13 1.13
#